data_AF-A0A9D6PEH9-F1
#
_entry.id   AF-A0A9D6PEH9-F1
#
_cell.length_a   1.000
_cell.length_b   1.000
_cell.length_c   1.000
_cell.angle_alpha   90.00
_cell.angle_beta   90.00
_cell.angle_gamma   90.00
#
_symmetry.space_group_name_H-M   'P 1'
#
loop_
_entity.id
_entity.type
_entity.pdbx_description
1 polymer ?
#
loop_
_entity_poly.entity_id
_entity_poly.type
_entity_poly.pdbx_seq_one_letter_code
_entity_poly.pdbx_strand_id
1 'polypeptide(L)'
;MGRFNFKDGKDFEEVKKKAEKFYATLGVIRCPYFQDDVAFNVKGIKHLKFKEDEVARSHKDQYSRLKLVRLAPEVIRLSRTVQGIWQTKRFEVQKTHSRWEKVLKEVVFYEFMAVLENVRVKVIVKEVDGGGRYFWSVIPFWGINKKTSRRVLHSDDIEKD
;
A
#
# COMPACT_ATOMS: atom_id res chain seq x y z
N MET A 1 14.24 14.71 -13.77
CA MET A 1 13.96 15.04 -12.35
C MET A 1 12.69 14.32 -11.91
N GLY A 2 12.77 13.44 -10.91
CA GLY A 2 11.61 12.67 -10.45
C GLY A 2 10.54 13.55 -9.81
N ARG A 3 9.26 13.32 -10.14
CA ARG A 3 8.09 14.03 -9.58
C ARG A 3 7.95 13.93 -8.05
N PHE A 4 8.72 13.05 -7.41
CA PHE A 4 8.62 12.77 -5.98
C PHE A 4 9.85 13.28 -5.23
N ASN A 5 9.76 14.49 -4.69
CA ASN A 5 10.71 14.98 -3.70
C ASN A 5 10.23 14.58 -2.29
N PHE A 6 10.98 13.75 -1.56
CA PHE A 6 10.63 13.31 -0.21
C PHE A 6 11.33 14.12 0.89
N LYS A 7 11.74 15.37 0.59
CA LYS A 7 12.26 16.31 1.59
C LYS A 7 11.15 16.73 2.57
N ASP A 8 11.60 17.05 3.78
CA ASP A 8 10.91 17.22 5.05
C ASP A 8 9.40 17.52 5.03
N GLY A 9 8.68 16.86 5.94
CA GLY A 9 7.22 16.85 6.09
C GLY A 9 6.54 18.17 6.45
N LYS A 10 7.06 19.31 5.99
CA LYS A 10 6.39 20.61 6.06
C LYS A 10 4.99 20.57 5.42
N ASP A 11 4.82 19.74 4.39
CA ASP A 11 3.55 19.58 3.66
C ASP A 11 2.78 18.31 4.06
N PHE A 12 3.11 17.68 5.20
CA PHE A 12 2.51 16.39 5.58
C PHE A 12 0.98 16.43 5.61
N GLU A 13 0.42 17.48 6.22
CA GLU A 13 -1.03 17.61 6.37
C GLU A 13 -1.72 17.82 5.02
N GLU A 14 -1.07 18.52 4.09
CA GLU A 14 -1.58 18.69 2.73
C GLU A 14 -1.55 17.36 1.96
N VAL A 15 -0.43 16.62 2.03
CA VAL A 15 -0.30 15.30 1.40
C VAL A 15 -1.33 14.33 1.97
N LYS A 16 -1.53 14.33 3.29
CA LYS A 16 -2.53 13.51 3.95
C LYS A 16 -3.94 13.84 3.46
N LYS A 17 -4.34 15.12 3.47
CA LYS A 17 -5.66 15.55 2.97
C LYS A 17 -5.87 15.18 1.51
N LYS A 18 -4.87 15.39 0.65
CA LYS A 18 -4.92 15.00 -0.77
C LYS A 18 -5.06 13.49 -0.94
N ALA A 19 -4.28 12.71 -0.20
CA ALA A 19 -4.32 11.26 -0.23
C ALA A 19 -5.67 10.71 0.26
N GLU A 20 -6.22 11.24 1.35
CA GLU A 20 -7.52 10.82 1.88
C GLU A 20 -8.66 11.18 0.93
N LYS A 21 -8.66 12.39 0.34
CA LYS A 21 -9.64 12.79 -0.69
C LYS A 21 -9.56 11.89 -1.91
N PHE A 22 -8.37 11.64 -2.43
CA PHE A 22 -8.17 10.73 -3.57
C PHE A 22 -8.64 9.31 -3.23
N TYR A 23 -8.24 8.77 -2.07
CA TYR A 23 -8.61 7.43 -1.66
C TYR A 23 -10.13 7.28 -1.53
N ALA A 24 -10.83 8.29 -1.01
CA ALA A 24 -12.28 8.29 -0.90
C ALA A 24 -13.02 8.23 -2.25
N THR A 25 -12.37 8.66 -3.35
CA THR A 25 -12.93 8.51 -4.71
C THR A 25 -12.77 7.09 -5.27
N LEU A 26 -11.97 6.24 -4.63
CA LEU A 26 -11.74 4.87 -5.06
C LEU A 26 -12.82 3.96 -4.46
N GLY A 27 -13.50 3.19 -5.31
CA GLY A 27 -14.39 2.12 -4.89
C GLY A 27 -13.72 0.77 -5.05
N VAL A 28 -13.90 0.18 -6.23
CA VAL A 28 -13.31 -1.10 -6.62
C VAL A 28 -12.46 -0.93 -7.88
N ILE A 29 -11.40 -1.72 -7.99
CA ILE A 29 -10.54 -1.74 -9.18
C ILE A 29 -10.35 -3.18 -9.62
N ARG A 30 -10.65 -3.46 -10.89
CA ARG A 30 -10.44 -4.75 -11.53
C ARG A 30 -8.94 -5.07 -11.61
N CYS A 31 -8.55 -6.24 -11.12
CA CYS A 31 -7.18 -6.75 -11.20
C CYS A 31 -7.09 -7.90 -12.20
N PRO A 32 -6.31 -7.78 -13.30
CA PRO A 32 -6.18 -8.85 -14.28
C PRO A 32 -5.64 -10.17 -13.72
N TYR A 33 -4.71 -10.13 -12.76
CA TYR A 33 -4.18 -11.33 -12.11
C TYR A 33 -5.25 -12.15 -11.41
N PHE A 34 -6.15 -11.51 -10.66
CA PHE A 34 -7.25 -12.20 -9.97
C PHE A 34 -8.43 -12.52 -10.87
N GLN A 35 -8.53 -11.85 -12.03
CA GLN A 35 -9.76 -11.78 -12.81
C GLN A 35 -10.96 -11.37 -11.92
N ASP A 36 -10.70 -10.47 -10.97
CA ASP A 36 -11.65 -10.05 -9.94
C ASP A 36 -11.35 -8.63 -9.45
N ASP A 37 -12.27 -8.06 -8.69
CA ASP A 37 -12.18 -6.72 -8.16
C ASP A 37 -11.44 -6.66 -6.82
N VAL A 38 -10.67 -5.59 -6.63
CA VAL A 38 -9.99 -5.26 -5.37
C VAL A 38 -10.61 -3.99 -4.81
N ALA A 39 -11.14 -4.07 -3.59
CA ALA A 39 -11.79 -2.95 -2.92
C ALA A 39 -10.78 -2.00 -2.25
N PHE A 40 -11.01 -0.69 -2.36
CA PHE A 40 -10.31 0.35 -1.62
C PHE A 40 -11.15 0.80 -0.42
N ASN A 41 -11.05 0.06 0.68
CA ASN A 41 -11.90 0.25 1.86
C ASN A 41 -11.21 1.04 2.99
N VAL A 42 -11.95 1.28 4.08
CA VAL A 42 -11.45 1.99 5.27
C VAL A 42 -10.25 1.28 5.92
N LYS A 43 -10.17 -0.06 5.84
CA LYS A 43 -9.05 -0.83 6.39
C LYS A 43 -7.74 -0.46 5.69
N GLY A 44 -7.75 -0.31 4.35
CA GLY A 44 -6.57 0.04 3.57
C GLY A 44 -5.99 1.42 3.93
N ILE A 45 -6.82 2.48 3.94
CA ILE A 45 -6.36 3.84 4.30
C ILE A 45 -5.95 3.94 5.77
N LYS A 46 -6.65 3.25 6.69
CA LYS A 46 -6.22 3.13 8.09
C LYS A 46 -4.84 2.50 8.16
N HIS A 47 -4.64 1.40 7.43
CA HIS A 47 -3.36 0.72 7.38
C HIS A 47 -2.29 1.53 6.64
N LEU A 48 -2.52 2.66 5.98
CA LEU A 48 -1.43 3.55 5.54
C LEU A 48 -0.85 4.38 6.71
N LYS A 49 -1.72 4.77 7.64
CA LYS A 49 -1.41 5.61 8.80
C LYS A 49 -0.92 4.80 10.00
N PHE A 50 -1.48 3.61 10.20
CA PHE A 50 -1.22 2.75 11.35
C PHE A 50 -0.55 1.44 10.91
N LYS A 51 0.40 0.95 11.71
CA LYS A 51 1.05 -0.35 11.48
C LYS A 51 0.16 -1.47 12.00
N GLU A 52 -0.37 -1.28 13.20
CA GLU A 52 -1.27 -2.18 13.91
C GLU A 52 -2.36 -1.34 14.59
N ASP A 53 -3.32 -1.97 15.23
CA ASP A 53 -4.28 -1.22 16.04
C ASP A 53 -3.53 -0.41 17.11
N GLU A 54 -3.88 0.87 17.24
CA GLU A 54 -3.29 1.84 18.18
C GLU A 54 -1.81 2.19 17.95
N VAL A 55 -1.11 1.52 17.03
CA VAL A 55 0.30 1.80 16.71
C VAL A 55 0.39 2.62 15.43
N ALA A 56 0.53 3.94 15.59
CA ALA A 56 0.79 4.86 14.47
C ALA A 56 2.15 4.59 13.82
N ARG A 57 2.24 4.75 12.51
CA ARG A 57 3.54 4.70 11.82
C ARG A 57 4.33 5.98 12.03
N SER A 58 5.65 5.90 11.85
CA SER A 58 6.51 7.09 11.82
C SER A 58 6.00 8.10 10.76
N HIS A 59 6.18 9.39 11.01
CA HIS A 59 5.76 10.45 10.08
C HIS A 59 6.32 10.24 8.66
N LYS A 60 7.58 9.80 8.56
CA LYS A 60 8.25 9.50 7.29
C LYS A 60 7.60 8.32 6.55
N ASP A 61 7.22 7.28 7.29
CA ASP A 61 6.53 6.12 6.73
C ASP A 61 5.12 6.45 6.26
N GLN A 62 4.39 7.26 7.03
CA GLN A 62 3.05 7.74 6.62
C GLN A 62 3.17 8.62 5.37
N TYR A 63 4.07 9.60 5.39
CA TYR A 63 4.27 10.53 4.27
C TYR A 63 4.55 9.80 2.96
N SER A 64 5.51 8.87 2.97
CA SER A 64 5.87 8.13 1.76
C SER A 64 4.71 7.30 1.20
N ARG A 65 3.96 6.61 2.07
CA ARG A 65 2.84 5.78 1.65
C ARG A 65 1.64 6.61 1.16
N LEU A 66 1.30 7.68 1.86
CA LEU A 66 0.22 8.59 1.47
C LEU A 66 0.55 9.28 0.14
N LYS A 67 1.79 9.68 -0.08
CA LYS A 67 2.23 10.27 -1.36
C LYS A 67 2.13 9.30 -2.54
N LEU A 68 2.36 8.00 -2.28
CA LEU A 68 2.38 6.96 -3.31
C LEU A 68 1.03 6.26 -3.52
N VAL A 69 0.03 6.51 -2.67
CA VAL A 69 -1.28 5.84 -2.76
C VAL A 69 -1.96 6.06 -4.12
N ARG A 70 -1.67 7.19 -4.77
CA ARG A 70 -2.16 7.52 -6.11
C ARG A 70 -1.76 6.52 -7.20
N LEU A 71 -0.64 5.82 -7.00
CA LEU A 71 -0.13 4.82 -7.94
C LEU A 71 -0.82 3.46 -7.73
N ALA A 72 -1.40 3.20 -6.55
CA ALA A 72 -1.92 1.87 -6.21
C ALA A 72 -3.02 1.36 -7.17
N PRO A 73 -4.02 2.17 -7.58
CA PRO A 73 -5.04 1.73 -8.53
C PRO A 73 -4.45 1.34 -9.89
N GLU A 74 -3.44 2.07 -10.35
CA GLU A 74 -2.79 1.82 -11.63
C GLU A 74 -1.95 0.54 -11.59
N VAL A 75 -1.20 0.32 -10.51
CA VAL A 75 -0.48 -0.94 -10.28
C VAL A 75 -1.44 -2.12 -10.35
N ILE A 76 -2.56 -2.07 -9.62
CA ILE A 76 -3.54 -3.17 -9.59
C ILE A 76 -4.14 -3.42 -10.99
N ARG A 77 -4.47 -2.35 -11.73
CA ARG A 77 -5.06 -2.43 -13.07
C ARG A 77 -4.11 -3.04 -14.11
N LEU A 78 -2.81 -2.78 -13.98
CA LEU A 78 -1.79 -3.31 -14.90
C LEU A 78 -1.28 -4.70 -14.51
N SER A 79 -1.52 -5.13 -13.27
CA SER A 79 -0.95 -6.36 -12.73
C SER A 79 -1.60 -7.62 -13.31
N ARG A 80 -0.82 -8.38 -14.09
CA ARG A 80 -1.16 -9.72 -14.59
C ARG A 80 -0.41 -10.85 -13.88
N THR A 81 0.65 -10.50 -13.14
CA THR A 81 1.47 -11.44 -12.37
C THR A 81 1.65 -10.90 -10.97
N VAL A 82 1.77 -11.81 -10.01
CA VAL A 82 2.10 -11.50 -8.62
C VAL A 82 3.58 -11.79 -8.38
N GLN A 83 4.26 -10.98 -7.57
CA GLN A 83 5.68 -11.15 -7.26
C GLN A 83 5.92 -11.77 -5.87
N GLY A 84 4.90 -11.84 -5.03
CA GLY A 84 4.97 -12.50 -3.74
C GLY A 84 3.59 -12.89 -3.21
N ILE A 85 3.51 -14.06 -2.60
CA ILE A 85 2.32 -14.54 -1.89
C ILE A 85 2.76 -14.93 -0.49
N TRP A 86 2.08 -14.40 0.52
CA TRP A 86 2.33 -14.77 1.91
C TRP A 86 1.02 -15.12 2.61
N GLN A 87 0.97 -16.30 3.21
CA GLN A 87 -0.20 -16.82 3.92
C GLN A 87 0.08 -16.90 5.42
N THR A 88 -0.90 -16.53 6.23
CA THR A 88 -0.79 -16.58 7.69
C THR A 88 -2.17 -16.63 8.34
N LYS A 89 -2.23 -16.86 9.66
CA LYS A 89 -3.46 -16.78 10.44
C LYS A 89 -3.46 -15.48 11.25
N ARG A 90 -4.55 -14.71 11.18
CA ARG A 90 -4.72 -13.46 11.91
C ARG A 90 -6.11 -13.40 12.54
N PHE A 91 -6.19 -12.77 13.71
CA PHE A 91 -7.48 -12.43 14.31
C PHE A 91 -8.13 -11.31 13.50
N GLU A 92 -9.33 -11.56 13.01
CA GLU A 92 -10.18 -10.56 12.39
C GLU A 92 -11.41 -10.33 13.26
N VAL A 93 -11.81 -9.06 13.37
CA VAL A 93 -13.02 -8.66 14.07
C VAL A 93 -14.19 -8.86 13.12
N GLN A 94 -15.10 -9.77 13.48
CA GLN A 94 -16.31 -10.05 12.73
C GLN A 94 -17.53 -9.80 13.62
N LYS A 95 -18.60 -9.27 13.03
CA LYS A 95 -19.88 -9.12 13.71
C LYS A 95 -20.68 -10.42 13.55
N THR A 96 -20.85 -11.16 14.64
CA THR A 96 -21.63 -12.40 14.70
C THR A 96 -22.76 -12.19 15.71
N HIS A 97 -24.01 -12.43 15.31
CA HIS A 97 -25.18 -12.31 16.19
C HIS A 97 -25.21 -11.01 17.03
N SER A 98 -24.97 -9.87 16.37
CA SER A 98 -24.90 -8.53 16.99
C SER A 98 -23.76 -8.31 18.01
N ARG A 99 -22.82 -9.24 18.14
CA ARG A 99 -21.60 -9.12 18.94
C ARG A 99 -20.37 -9.01 18.04
N TRP A 100 -19.37 -8.28 18.51
CA TRP A 100 -18.07 -8.21 17.86
C TRP A 100 -17.19 -9.31 18.44
N GLU A 101 -16.82 -10.28 17.61
CA GLU A 101 -16.00 -11.41 18.01
C GLU A 101 -14.67 -11.38 17.24
N LYS A 102 -13.57 -11.71 17.92
CA LYS A 102 -12.25 -11.89 17.30
C LYS A 102 -12.11 -13.34 16.92
N VAL A 103 -12.15 -13.62 15.62
CA VAL A 103 -12.04 -14.98 15.08
C VAL A 103 -10.70 -15.13 14.37
N LEU A 104 -10.01 -16.24 14.61
CA LEU A 104 -8.79 -16.56 13.89
C LEU A 104 -9.14 -16.99 12.47
N LYS A 105 -8.66 -16.24 11.47
CA LYS A 105 -8.91 -16.51 10.04
C LYS A 105 -7.62 -16.65 9.28
N GLU A 106 -7.67 -17.41 8.19
CA GLU A 106 -6.61 -17.42 7.19
C GLU A 106 -6.62 -16.12 6.40
N VAL A 107 -5.42 -15.60 6.16
CA VAL A 107 -5.19 -14.34 5.47
C VAL A 107 -4.08 -14.53 4.46
N VAL A 108 -4.33 -14.07 3.24
CA VAL A 108 -3.35 -14.08 2.15
C VAL A 108 -2.98 -12.65 1.79
N PHE A 109 -1.68 -12.40 1.64
CA PHE A 109 -1.13 -11.15 1.14
C PHE A 109 -0.51 -11.38 -0.23
N TYR A 110 -0.90 -10.55 -1.19
CA TYR A 110 -0.38 -10.54 -2.56
C TYR A 110 0.44 -9.29 -2.78
N GLU A 111 1.65 -9.47 -3.29
CA GLU A 111 2.59 -8.39 -3.59
C GLU A 111 2.67 -8.13 -5.08
N PHE A 112 2.30 -6.92 -5.49
CA PHE A 112 2.43 -6.43 -6.85
C PHE A 112 3.52 -5.37 -6.91
N MET A 113 4.51 -5.55 -7.76
CA MET A 113 5.57 -4.58 -8.01
C MET A 113 5.40 -3.95 -9.39
N ALA A 114 5.53 -2.63 -9.45
CA ALA A 114 5.61 -1.92 -10.72
C ALA A 114 6.58 -0.72 -10.60
N VAL A 115 7.07 -0.28 -11.74
CA VAL A 115 7.78 0.99 -11.88
C VAL A 115 6.84 1.96 -12.59
N LEU A 116 6.33 2.96 -11.86
CA LEU A 116 5.44 3.99 -12.40
C LEU A 116 6.03 5.36 -12.06
N GLU A 117 6.02 6.28 -13.03
CA GLU A 117 6.59 7.63 -12.88
C GLU A 117 8.05 7.64 -12.35
N ASN A 118 8.87 6.70 -12.82
CA ASN A 118 10.25 6.47 -12.36
C ASN A 118 10.36 6.12 -10.86
N VAL A 119 9.29 5.56 -10.29
CA VAL A 119 9.25 5.08 -8.92
C VAL A 119 8.87 3.62 -8.88
N ARG A 120 9.76 2.78 -8.33
CA ARG A 120 9.43 1.39 -8.03
C ARG A 120 8.58 1.32 -6.76
N VAL A 121 7.36 0.84 -6.89
CA VAL A 121 6.40 0.66 -5.81
C VAL A 121 6.02 -0.81 -5.66
N LYS A 122 5.75 -1.20 -4.41
CA LYS A 122 5.12 -2.45 -4.03
C LYS A 122 3.72 -2.16 -3.48
N VAL A 123 2.69 -2.72 -4.11
CA VAL A 123 1.31 -2.68 -3.65
C VAL A 123 0.96 -4.02 -3.03
N ILE A 124 0.34 -3.99 -1.86
CA ILE A 124 -0.10 -5.16 -1.13
C ILE A 124 -1.63 -5.22 -1.18
N VAL A 125 -2.15 -6.35 -1.64
CA VAL A 125 -3.57 -6.71 -1.55
C VAL A 125 -3.72 -7.78 -0.48
N LYS A 126 -4.73 -7.64 0.38
CA LYS A 126 -5.05 -8.58 1.44
C LYS A 126 -6.37 -9.28 1.14
N GLU A 127 -6.39 -10.58 1.32
CA GLU A 127 -7.56 -11.44 1.27
C GLU A 127 -7.75 -12.09 2.64
N VAL A 128 -8.99 -12.10 3.13
CA VAL A 128 -9.36 -12.73 4.39
C VAL A 128 -10.32 -13.84 4.06
N ASP A 129 -10.15 -15.01 4.68
CA ASP A 129 -11.01 -16.15 4.45
C ASP A 129 -12.51 -15.83 4.67
N GLY A 130 -13.33 -16.19 3.68
CA GLY A 130 -14.75 -15.83 3.57
C GLY A 130 -15.04 -14.35 3.32
N GLY A 131 -14.05 -13.55 2.93
CA GLY A 131 -14.19 -12.12 2.60
C GLY A 131 -13.58 -11.76 1.23
N GLY A 132 -13.83 -10.52 0.79
CA GLY A 132 -13.28 -10.02 -0.47
C GLY A 132 -11.83 -9.53 -0.36
N ARG A 133 -11.17 -9.39 -1.52
CA ARG A 133 -9.83 -8.80 -1.63
C ARG A 133 -9.89 -7.29 -1.49
N TYR A 134 -8.97 -6.72 -0.74
CA TYR A 134 -8.87 -5.27 -0.59
C TYR A 134 -7.44 -4.78 -0.56
N PHE A 135 -7.26 -3.54 -0.99
CA PHE A 135 -6.00 -2.84 -0.88
C PHE A 135 -5.57 -2.74 0.59
N TRP A 136 -4.32 -3.12 0.87
CA TRP A 136 -3.76 -3.10 2.22
C TRP A 136 -2.70 -2.02 2.39
N SER A 137 -1.73 -1.93 1.47
CA SER A 137 -0.67 -0.92 1.56
C SER A 137 -0.02 -0.66 0.21
N VAL A 138 0.62 0.50 0.09
CA VAL A 138 1.64 0.79 -0.91
C VAL A 138 2.96 1.04 -0.18
N ILE A 139 4.09 0.60 -0.74
CA ILE A 139 5.41 0.70 -0.12
C ILE A 139 6.41 1.08 -1.22
N PRO A 140 7.20 2.16 -1.06
CA PRO A 140 8.30 2.45 -1.97
C PRO A 140 9.41 1.40 -1.86
N PHE A 141 10.03 1.05 -2.99
CA PHE A 141 11.27 0.29 -2.98
C PHE A 141 12.43 1.26 -2.69
N TRP A 142 13.07 1.11 -1.51
CA TRP A 142 14.21 1.94 -1.11
C TRP A 142 15.51 1.28 -1.57
N GLY A 143 16.33 2.00 -2.32
CA GLY A 143 17.77 1.77 -2.42
C GLY A 143 18.50 2.44 -1.27
N ILE A 144 19.73 2.03 -1.01
CA ILE A 144 20.64 2.76 -0.13
C ILE A 144 21.54 3.60 -1.02
N ASN A 145 21.51 4.92 -0.87
CA ASN A 145 22.48 5.76 -1.54
C ASN A 145 23.86 5.52 -0.92
N LYS A 146 24.76 4.89 -1.69
CA LYS A 146 26.09 4.46 -1.26
C LYS A 146 26.95 5.60 -0.70
N LYS A 147 26.69 6.87 -1.06
CA LYS A 147 27.46 8.05 -0.60
C LYS A 147 26.94 8.65 0.71
N THR A 148 25.64 8.55 0.98
CA THR A 148 25.01 9.20 2.15
C THR A 148 24.48 8.21 3.18
N SER A 149 24.52 6.91 2.86
CA SER A 149 23.87 5.83 3.62
C SER A 149 22.40 6.07 3.92
N ARG A 150 21.75 6.99 3.18
CA ARG A 150 20.34 7.31 3.31
C ARG A 150 19.53 6.44 2.36
N ARG A 151 18.33 6.07 2.79
CA ARG A 151 17.33 5.44 1.90
C ARG A 151 16.99 6.42 0.79
N VAL A 152 17.31 6.06 -0.45
CA VAL A 152 16.98 6.81 -1.66
C VAL A 152 16.12 5.93 -2.53
N LEU A 153 15.10 6.53 -3.12
CA LEU A 153 14.24 5.85 -4.06
C LEU A 153 15.07 5.58 -5.33
N HIS A 154 15.17 4.33 -5.80
CA HIS A 154 15.90 4.03 -7.04
C HIS A 154 15.23 4.77 -8.21
N SER A 155 15.80 5.92 -8.59
CA SER A 155 15.38 6.74 -9.73
C SER A 155 16.52 7.03 -10.71
N ASP A 156 17.73 6.54 -10.44
CA ASP A 156 18.93 6.99 -11.12
C ASP A 156 19.43 5.93 -12.11
N ASP A 157 19.70 6.43 -13.32
CA ASP A 157 20.41 5.88 -14.48
C ASP A 157 20.84 4.40 -14.42
N ILE A 158 20.11 3.54 -15.14
CA ILE A 158 20.32 2.08 -15.19
C ILE A 158 21.68 1.73 -15.81
N GLU A 159 22.25 2.60 -16.65
CA GLU A 159 23.54 2.35 -17.31
C GLU A 159 24.75 2.45 -16.37
N LYS A 160 24.57 2.96 -15.13
CA LYS A 160 25.68 3.26 -14.21
C LYS A 160 25.66 2.46 -12.90
N ASP A 161 24.77 1.47 -12.77
CA ASP A 161 24.67 0.59 -11.58
C ASP A 161 25.32 -0.78 -11.81
#